data_AF-A0A8I6XN89-F1
#
_entry.id   AF-A0A8I6XN89-F1
#
_cell.length_a   1.000
_cell.length_b   1.000
_cell.length_c   1.000
_cell.angle_alpha   90.00
_cell.angle_beta   90.00
_cell.angle_gamma   90.00
#
_symmetry.space_group_name_H-M   'P 1'
#
loop_
_entity.id
_entity.type
_entity.pdbx_description
1 polymer ?
#
loop_
_entity_poly.entity_id
_entity_poly.type
_entity_poly.pdbx_seq_one_letter_code
_entity_poly.pdbx_strand_id
1 'polypeptide(L)'
;MWLAHKGRHCTNKRRFRRGIALSDNCPFCSGAESTNHLLFSCQHLQPLWDELNCLTPDRSSDVINLWGGGINNRVRSTVLIVVLWNIWKRRNAKVFRNDTQLIHLIAREAANDIVLWAHRCADEGAQDLLRDWSTILFHLPERL
;
A
#
# COMPACT_ATOMS: atom_id res chain seq x y z
N MET A 1 4.24 -7.57 4.03
CA MET A 1 3.34 -8.50 3.32
C MET A 1 2.87 -9.71 4.13
N TRP A 2 3.75 -10.52 4.71
CA TRP A 2 3.38 -11.79 5.34
C TRP A 2 2.31 -11.67 6.45
N LEU A 3 2.40 -10.65 7.31
CA LEU A 3 1.38 -10.39 8.33
C LEU A 3 0.04 -9.96 7.73
N ALA A 4 0.04 -9.24 6.59
CA ALA A 4 -1.18 -8.87 5.86
C ALA A 4 -1.90 -10.09 5.35
N HIS A 5 -1.15 -10.97 4.67
CA HIS A 5 -1.67 -12.20 4.12
C HIS A 5 -2.25 -13.12 5.21
N LYS A 6 -1.62 -13.18 6.39
CA LYS A 6 -2.17 -13.92 7.54
C LYS A 6 -3.29 -13.18 8.29
N GLY A 7 -3.68 -12.00 7.83
CA GLY A 7 -4.64 -11.11 8.49
C GLY A 7 -4.18 -10.60 9.85
N ARG A 8 -2.90 -10.76 10.22
CA ARG A 8 -2.32 -10.48 11.55
C ARG A 8 -1.78 -9.06 11.71
N HIS A 9 -2.06 -8.15 10.78
CA HIS A 9 -1.74 -6.73 10.96
C HIS A 9 -2.44 -6.17 12.19
N CYS A 10 -1.71 -5.41 13.00
CA CYS A 10 -2.20 -4.82 14.25
C CYS A 10 -3.08 -3.59 13.97
N THR A 11 -4.17 -3.80 13.23
CA THR A 11 -5.15 -2.76 12.89
C THR A 11 -5.88 -2.29 14.14
N ASN A 12 -6.53 -1.13 14.11
CA ASN A 12 -7.29 -0.64 15.27
C ASN A 12 -8.38 -1.63 15.71
N LYS A 13 -9.02 -2.36 14.79
CA LYS A 13 -9.91 -3.48 15.14
C LYS A 13 -9.24 -4.53 16.04
N ARG A 14 -7.98 -4.88 15.78
CA ARG A 14 -7.23 -5.82 16.64
C ARG A 14 -6.73 -5.17 17.93
N ARG A 15 -6.32 -3.90 17.88
CA ARG A 15 -5.84 -3.16 19.05
C ARG A 15 -6.97 -2.91 20.05
N PHE A 16 -8.15 -2.53 19.57
CA PHE A 16 -9.36 -2.34 20.37
C PHE A 16 -9.78 -3.63 21.08
N ARG A 17 -9.85 -4.76 20.35
CA ARG A 17 -10.11 -6.10 20.95
C ARG A 17 -9.11 -6.52 22.03
N ARG A 18 -7.91 -5.93 22.05
CA ARG A 18 -6.86 -6.18 23.05
C ARG A 18 -6.82 -5.12 24.16
N GLY A 19 -7.73 -4.14 24.16
CA GLY A 19 -7.73 -3.03 25.11
C GLY A 19 -6.60 -2.01 24.91
N ILE A 20 -5.91 -2.03 23.77
CA ILE A 20 -4.75 -1.15 23.47
C ILE A 20 -5.18 0.17 22.82
N ALA A 21 -6.29 0.17 22.09
CA ALA A 21 -6.83 1.36 21.42
C ALA A 21 -8.21 1.70 22.00
N LEU A 22 -8.57 2.98 21.96
CA LEU A 22 -9.85 3.49 22.46
C LEU A 22 -11.03 3.21 21.51
N SER A 23 -10.75 3.00 20.23
CA SER A 23 -11.74 2.69 19.19
C SER A 23 -11.16 1.73 18.15
N ASP A 24 -12.03 1.08 17.37
CA ASP A 24 -11.63 0.30 16.20
C ASP A 24 -11.60 1.11 14.89
N ASN A 25 -11.98 2.38 14.93
CA ASN A 25 -12.01 3.28 13.77
C ASN A 25 -10.66 3.38 13.05
N CYS A 26 -10.75 3.55 11.73
CA CYS A 26 -9.65 3.90 10.87
C CYS A 26 -9.04 5.24 11.32
N PRO A 27 -7.71 5.38 11.35
CA PRO A 27 -7.08 6.63 11.75
C PRO A 27 -7.30 7.78 10.74
N PHE A 28 -7.87 7.49 9.57
CA PHE A 28 -8.09 8.46 8.50
C PHE A 28 -9.58 8.74 8.22
N CYS A 29 -10.51 7.87 8.65
CA CYS A 29 -11.94 8.07 8.44
C CYS A 29 -12.78 7.40 9.53
N SER A 30 -14.10 7.59 9.50
CA SER A 30 -15.02 7.06 10.51
C SER A 30 -15.32 5.56 10.41
N GLY A 31 -14.83 4.87 9.39
CA GLY A 31 -15.06 3.43 9.20
C GLY A 31 -14.19 2.56 10.11
N ALA A 32 -14.60 1.31 10.38
CA ALA A 32 -13.81 0.38 11.18
C ALA A 32 -12.51 -0.07 10.48
N GLU A 33 -11.38 -0.06 11.18
CA GLU A 33 -10.06 -0.38 10.62
C GLU A 33 -9.84 -1.90 10.48
N SER A 34 -10.15 -2.43 9.31
CA SER A 34 -9.67 -3.74 8.85
C SER A 34 -8.45 -3.59 7.93
N THR A 35 -7.69 -4.68 7.69
CA THR A 35 -6.57 -4.68 6.74
C THR A 35 -7.05 -4.26 5.35
N ASN A 36 -8.17 -4.82 4.89
CA ASN A 36 -8.72 -4.53 3.57
C ASN A 36 -9.23 -3.10 3.45
N HIS A 37 -9.91 -2.60 4.50
CA HIS A 37 -10.32 -1.19 4.56
C HIS A 37 -9.11 -0.28 4.49
N LEU A 38 -8.10 -0.53 5.33
CA LEU A 38 -6.92 0.31 5.39
C LEU A 38 -6.12 0.31 4.10
N LEU A 39 -6.04 -0.84 3.40
CA LEU A 39 -5.19 -0.98 2.23
C LEU A 39 -5.90 -0.62 0.92
N PHE A 40 -7.22 -0.87 0.79
CA PHE A 40 -7.94 -0.75 -0.48
C PHE A 40 -9.17 0.15 -0.40
N SER A 41 -10.01 -0.02 0.63
CA SER A 41 -11.36 0.58 0.64
C SER A 41 -11.46 1.94 1.36
N CYS A 42 -10.37 2.45 1.94
CA CYS A 42 -10.40 3.75 2.61
C CYS A 42 -10.59 4.87 1.57
N GLN A 43 -11.56 5.76 1.79
CA GLN A 43 -11.81 6.90 0.91
C GLN A 43 -10.57 7.80 0.74
N HIS A 44 -9.72 7.91 1.76
CA HIS A 44 -8.45 8.65 1.73
C HIS A 44 -7.32 7.88 1.01
N LEU A 45 -7.64 6.85 0.25
CA LEU A 45 -6.72 6.17 -0.66
C LEU A 45 -7.29 6.05 -2.07
N GLN A 46 -8.55 6.44 -2.31
CA GLN A 46 -9.19 6.32 -3.63
C GLN A 46 -8.38 7.02 -4.73
N PRO A 47 -7.91 8.28 -4.55
CA PRO A 47 -7.12 8.96 -5.60
C PRO A 47 -5.88 8.16 -6.03
N LEU A 48 -5.18 7.54 -5.07
CA LEU A 48 -4.01 6.71 -5.35
C LEU A 48 -4.37 5.46 -6.15
N TRP A 49 -5.47 4.79 -5.78
CA TRP A 49 -5.89 3.57 -6.45
C TRP A 49 -6.52 3.83 -7.82
N ASP A 50 -7.14 4.98 -8.03
CA ASP A 50 -7.66 5.39 -9.33
C ASP A 50 -6.52 5.56 -10.35
N GLU A 51 -5.42 6.22 -9.96
CA GLU A 51 -4.21 6.32 -10.80
C GLU A 51 -3.52 4.96 -11.00
N LEU A 52 -3.64 4.04 -10.04
CA LEU A 52 -3.02 2.71 -10.08
C LEU A 52 -3.97 1.59 -10.56
N ASN A 53 -5.08 1.93 -11.20
CA ASN A 53 -6.10 0.97 -11.58
C ASN A 53 -5.57 -0.14 -12.53
N CYS A 54 -4.51 0.11 -13.30
CA CYS A 54 -3.86 -0.90 -14.13
C CYS A 54 -3.17 -2.02 -13.32
N LEU A 55 -2.80 -1.76 -12.07
CA LEU A 55 -2.24 -2.76 -11.15
C LEU A 55 -3.32 -3.60 -10.46
N THR A 56 -4.56 -3.14 -10.41
CA THR A 56 -5.71 -3.81 -9.79
C THR A 56 -6.96 -3.64 -10.63
N PRO A 57 -6.98 -4.15 -11.88
CA PRO A 57 -8.08 -3.89 -12.82
C PRO A 57 -9.41 -4.51 -12.39
N ASP A 58 -9.37 -5.52 -11.52
CA ASP A 58 -10.54 -6.15 -10.91
C ASP A 58 -11.02 -5.44 -9.62
N ARG A 59 -10.34 -4.35 -9.23
CA ARG A 59 -10.50 -3.66 -7.94
C ARG A 59 -10.54 -4.64 -6.77
N SER A 60 -9.69 -5.66 -6.82
CA SER A 60 -9.56 -6.65 -5.73
C SER A 60 -9.43 -5.94 -4.39
N SER A 61 -10.48 -6.06 -3.58
CA SER A 61 -10.60 -5.36 -2.29
C SER A 61 -10.00 -6.15 -1.13
N ASP A 62 -9.27 -7.22 -1.41
CA ASP A 62 -8.65 -8.10 -0.43
C ASP A 62 -7.24 -8.51 -0.85
N VAL A 63 -6.32 -8.47 0.11
CA VAL A 63 -4.93 -8.95 -0.03
C VAL A 63 -4.86 -10.38 -0.54
N ILE A 64 -5.81 -11.25 -0.18
CA ILE A 64 -5.84 -12.66 -0.59
C ILE A 64 -6.03 -12.80 -2.10
N ASN A 65 -6.94 -12.00 -2.67
CA ASN A 65 -7.31 -12.11 -4.08
C ASN A 65 -6.47 -11.20 -4.99
N LEU A 66 -5.73 -10.25 -4.42
CA LEU A 66 -4.94 -9.24 -5.15
C LEU A 66 -4.05 -9.81 -6.26
N TRP A 67 -3.52 -11.03 -6.05
CA TRP A 67 -2.67 -11.66 -7.04
C TRP A 67 -3.42 -12.52 -8.05
N GLY A 68 -4.64 -13.01 -7.77
CA GLY A 68 -5.54 -13.66 -8.75
C GLY A 68 -4.92 -14.71 -9.69
N GLY A 69 -3.79 -15.35 -9.34
CA GLY A 69 -3.00 -16.24 -10.23
C GLY A 69 -1.78 -15.60 -10.92
N GLY A 70 -1.67 -14.27 -10.94
CA GLY A 70 -0.57 -13.48 -11.50
C GLY A 70 0.64 -13.27 -10.58
N ILE A 71 0.88 -14.14 -9.59
CA ILE A 71 2.06 -14.06 -8.71
C ILE A 71 3.39 -14.17 -9.50
N ASN A 72 3.32 -14.75 -10.70
CA ASN A 72 4.46 -14.90 -11.60
C ASN A 72 4.92 -13.56 -12.21
N ASN A 73 4.07 -12.52 -12.25
CA ASN A 73 4.50 -11.20 -12.65
C ASN A 73 5.24 -10.52 -11.49
N ARG A 74 6.57 -10.70 -11.49
CA ARG A 74 7.46 -10.20 -10.44
C ARG A 74 7.48 -8.68 -10.36
N VAL A 75 7.45 -7.98 -11.50
CA VAL A 75 7.43 -6.51 -11.54
C VAL A 75 6.16 -5.99 -10.88
N ARG A 76 4.98 -6.40 -11.36
CA ARG A 76 3.68 -6.02 -10.78
C ARG A 76 3.62 -6.34 -9.29
N SER A 77 4.08 -7.53 -8.90
CA SER A 77 4.10 -7.95 -7.50
C SER A 77 4.98 -7.05 -6.65
N THR A 78 6.17 -6.69 -7.13
CA THR A 78 7.07 -5.75 -6.44
C THR A 78 6.41 -4.39 -6.26
N VAL A 79 5.85 -3.81 -7.33
CA VAL A 79 5.18 -2.50 -7.26
C VAL A 79 4.02 -2.53 -6.26
N LEU A 80 3.14 -3.53 -6.34
CA LEU A 80 2.03 -3.70 -5.40
C LEU A 80 2.50 -3.83 -3.95
N ILE A 81 3.54 -4.64 -3.70
CA ILE A 81 4.10 -4.82 -2.37
C ILE A 81 4.64 -3.50 -1.81
N VAL A 82 5.36 -2.73 -2.63
CA VAL A 82 5.93 -1.43 -2.23
C VAL A 82 4.84 -0.41 -1.92
N VAL A 83 3.81 -0.30 -2.76
CA VAL A 83 2.67 0.62 -2.53
C VAL A 83 1.96 0.26 -1.23
N LEU A 84 1.60 -1.02 -1.06
CA LEU A 84 0.91 -1.50 0.16
C LEU A 84 1.77 -1.34 1.42
N TRP A 85 3.09 -1.52 1.29
CA TRP A 85 4.03 -1.26 2.37
C TRP A 85 4.03 0.21 2.78
N ASN A 86 4.05 1.13 1.82
CA ASN A 86 4.05 2.56 2.09
C ASN A 86 2.72 3.03 2.70
N ILE A 87 1.57 2.49 2.27
CA ILE A 87 0.27 2.73 2.91
C ILE A 87 0.31 2.28 4.38
N TRP A 88 0.88 1.10 4.65
CA TRP A 88 1.03 0.61 6.02
C TRP A 88 1.97 1.48 6.87
N LYS A 89 3.11 1.93 6.31
CA LYS A 89 4.03 2.88 6.96
C LYS A 89 3.29 4.17 7.36
N ARG A 90 2.51 4.74 6.43
CA ARG A 90 1.70 5.95 6.67
C ARG A 90 0.72 5.77 7.82
N ARG A 91 0.05 4.63 7.89
CA ARG A 91 -0.84 4.30 9.02
C ARG A 91 -0.08 4.23 10.34
N ASN A 92 1.08 3.57 10.36
CA ASN A 92 1.89 3.47 11.57
C ASN A 92 2.40 4.83 12.03
N ALA A 93 2.80 5.71 11.12
CA ALA A 93 3.16 7.09 11.43
C ALA A 93 2.00 7.82 12.13
N LYS A 94 0.79 7.71 11.58
CA LYS A 94 -0.40 8.33 12.18
C LYS A 94 -0.73 7.76 13.55
N VAL A 95 -0.70 6.44 13.70
CA VAL A 95 -1.12 5.76 14.94
C VAL A 95 -0.12 5.93 16.08
N PHE A 96 1.19 5.86 15.81
CA PHE A 96 2.22 5.85 16.85
C PHE A 96 2.92 7.18 17.05
N ARG A 97 2.85 8.09 16.08
CA ARG A 97 3.50 9.41 16.13
C ARG A 97 2.54 10.58 15.91
N ASN A 98 1.24 10.31 15.70
CA ASN A 98 0.25 11.30 15.29
C ASN A 98 0.63 12.08 14.02
N ASP A 99 1.47 11.50 13.17
CA ASP A 99 1.98 12.11 11.94
C ASP A 99 1.02 11.81 10.77
N THR A 100 0.35 12.85 10.28
CA THR A 100 -0.59 12.75 9.16
C THR A 100 0.14 13.01 7.83
N GLN A 101 0.61 11.94 7.21
CA GLN A 101 1.24 12.02 5.90
C GLN A 101 0.19 12.08 4.77
N LEU A 102 0.41 13.00 3.83
CA LEU A 102 -0.40 13.16 2.63
C LEU A 102 -0.13 12.00 1.65
N ILE A 103 -1.13 11.68 0.82
CA ILE A 103 -1.07 10.53 -0.10
C ILE A 103 0.08 10.69 -1.10
N HIS A 104 0.34 11.91 -1.58
CA HIS A 104 1.43 12.18 -2.51
C HIS A 104 2.81 11.83 -1.92
N LEU A 105 3.01 12.01 -0.61
CA LEU A 105 4.28 11.63 0.04
C LEU A 105 4.46 10.11 -0.02
N ILE A 106 3.39 9.35 0.14
CA ILE A 106 3.41 7.88 0.07
C ILE A 106 3.77 7.42 -1.34
N ALA A 107 3.25 8.07 -2.38
CA ALA A 107 3.58 7.75 -3.77
C ALA A 107 5.07 8.01 -4.05
N ARG A 108 5.60 9.16 -3.58
CA ARG A 108 7.02 9.48 -3.70
C ARG A 108 7.93 8.54 -2.93
N GLU A 109 7.56 8.17 -1.71
CA GLU A 109 8.29 7.17 -0.91
C GLU A 109 8.23 5.78 -1.56
N ALA A 110 7.11 5.42 -2.17
CA ALA A 110 6.98 4.20 -2.95
C ALA A 110 7.90 4.21 -4.18
N ALA A 111 8.02 5.34 -4.89
CA ALA A 111 8.99 5.48 -5.99
C ALA A 111 10.43 5.22 -5.52
N ASN A 112 10.84 5.84 -4.41
CA ASN A 112 12.18 5.65 -3.82
C ASN A 112 12.41 4.18 -3.42
N ASP A 113 11.43 3.55 -2.77
CA ASP A 113 11.49 2.14 -2.39
C ASP A 113 11.61 1.23 -3.63
N ILE A 114 10.91 1.53 -4.74
CA ILE A 114 11.06 0.77 -6.00
C ILE A 114 12.47 0.89 -6.57
N VAL A 115 13.05 2.10 -6.63
CA VAL A 115 14.43 2.28 -7.11
C VAL A 115 15.39 1.41 -6.30
N LEU A 116 15.29 1.46 -4.96
CA LEU A 116 16.12 0.66 -4.08
C LEU A 116 15.97 -0.85 -4.32
N TRP A 117 14.75 -1.31 -4.62
CA TRP A 117 14.47 -2.73 -4.84
C TRP A 117 14.85 -3.19 -6.26
N ALA A 118 14.76 -2.31 -7.25
CA ALA A 118 15.21 -2.55 -8.61
C ALA A 118 16.71 -2.83 -8.67
N HIS A 119 17.52 -2.20 -7.81
CA HIS A 119 18.95 -2.51 -7.67
C HIS A 119 19.24 -3.94 -7.21
N ARG A 120 18.27 -4.62 -6.58
CA ARG A 120 18.40 -6.02 -6.13
C ARG A 120 17.86 -7.02 -7.15
N CYS A 121 17.31 -6.55 -8.25
CA CYS A 121 16.82 -7.40 -9.33
C CYS A 121 17.98 -7.77 -10.26
N ALA A 122 18.18 -9.08 -10.48
CA ALA A 122 19.22 -9.57 -11.39
C ALA A 122 18.78 -9.59 -12.86
N ASP A 123 17.47 -9.49 -13.11
CA ASP A 123 16.89 -9.47 -14.45
C ASP A 123 16.85 -8.02 -14.95
N GLU A 124 17.65 -7.71 -15.97
CA GLU A 124 17.79 -6.35 -16.51
C GLU A 124 16.46 -5.81 -17.05
N GLY A 125 15.68 -6.64 -17.75
CA GLY A 125 14.36 -6.25 -18.26
C GLY A 125 13.38 -5.88 -17.14
N ALA A 126 13.31 -6.66 -16.08
CA ALA A 126 12.51 -6.34 -14.91
C ALA A 126 13.04 -5.13 -14.15
N GLN A 127 14.37 -4.91 -14.13
CA GLN A 127 14.96 -3.72 -13.53
C GLN A 127 14.54 -2.44 -14.25
N ASP A 128 14.56 -2.43 -15.58
CA ASP A 128 14.12 -1.28 -16.39
C ASP A 128 12.63 -1.00 -16.18
N LEU A 129 11.79 -2.03 -16.23
CA LEU A 129 10.35 -1.87 -15.95
C LEU A 129 10.09 -1.32 -14.54
N LEU A 130 10.87 -1.73 -13.53
CA LEU A 130 10.75 -1.17 -12.18
C LEU A 130 11.18 0.30 -12.13
N ARG A 131 12.19 0.70 -12.90
CA ARG A 131 12.59 2.12 -13.00
C ARG A 131 11.51 2.96 -13.66
N ASP A 132 10.87 2.46 -14.71
CA ASP A 132 9.72 3.12 -15.33
C ASP A 132 8.59 3.31 -14.31
N TRP A 133 8.28 2.27 -13.54
CA TRP A 133 7.31 2.36 -12.45
C TRP A 133 7.69 3.37 -11.36
N SER A 134 8.97 3.45 -10.99
CA SER A 134 9.42 4.49 -10.04
C SER A 134 9.20 5.90 -10.59
N THR A 135 9.41 6.11 -11.89
CA THR A 135 9.17 7.39 -12.55
C THR A 135 7.68 7.73 -12.54
N ILE A 136 6.82 6.76 -12.88
CA ILE A 136 5.35 6.92 -12.82
C ILE A 136 4.92 7.33 -11.41
N LEU A 137 5.35 6.60 -10.38
CA LEU A 137 5.00 6.89 -8.98
C LEU A 137 5.57 8.22 -8.48
N PHE A 138 6.72 8.66 -9.01
CA PHE A 138 7.33 9.93 -8.63
C PHE A 138 6.52 11.14 -9.12
N HIS A 139 5.93 11.04 -10.32
CA HIS A 139 5.09 12.09 -10.91
C HIS A 139 3.60 11.98 -10.54
N LEU A 140 3.16 10.82 -10.03
CA LEU A 140 1.80 10.59 -9.58
C LEU A 140 1.29 11.66 -8.56
N PRO A 141 2.09 12.19 -7.62
CA PRO A 141 1.79 13.38 -6.82
C PRO A 141 1.22 14.59 -7.57
N GLU A 142 1.62 14.84 -8.81
CA GLU A 142 1.15 15.99 -9.61
C GLU A 142 -0.29 15.81 -10.08
N ARG A 143 -0.85 14.60 -9.95
CA ARG A 143 -2.19 14.21 -10.39
C ARG A 143 -3.17 13.93 -9.25
N LEU A 144 -2.67 13.89 -8.00
CA LEU A 144 -3.41 13.52 -6.79
C LEU A 144 -3.95 14.71 -5.98
#